data_AF-A0A227J174-F1
#
_entry.id   AF-A0A227J174-F1
#
_cell.length_a   1.000
_cell.length_b   1.000
_cell.length_c   1.000
_cell.angle_alpha   90.00
_cell.angle_beta   90.00
_cell.angle_gamma   90.00
#
_symmetry.space_group_name_H-M   'P 1'
#
loop_
_entity.id
_entity.type
_entity.pdbx_description
1 polymer ?
#
loop_
_entity_poly.entity_id
_entity_poly.type
_entity_poly.pdbx_seq_one_letter_code
_entity_poly.pdbx_strand_id
1 'polypeptide(L)'
;ALGASPVFAANTNVDLAEDAYIYGYSIDEAYKFFYHTAVENNYPLNRFQNIRALADDSYTAHPTINNDTLHLMGWLDVAAEPVIVSVP
;
A
#
# COMPACT_ATOMS: atom_id res chain seq x y z
N ALA A 1 -31.71 -42.54 22.50
CA ALA A 1 -30.80 -41.59 23.17
C ALA A 1 -29.67 -41.26 22.21
N LEU A 2 -29.05 -40.08 22.40
CA LEU A 2 -28.02 -39.42 21.58
C LEU A 2 -28.59 -38.57 20.43
N GLY A 3 -29.05 -37.38 20.80
CA GLY A 3 -29.30 -36.28 19.88
C GLY A 3 -27.99 -35.79 19.26
N ALA A 4 -28.03 -35.53 17.95
CA ALA A 4 -27.00 -34.78 17.28
C ALA A 4 -27.02 -33.34 17.80
N SER A 5 -26.04 -32.98 18.62
CA SER A 5 -25.80 -31.59 19.03
C SER A 5 -25.54 -30.73 17.78
N PRO A 6 -26.31 -29.66 17.53
CA PRO A 6 -26.03 -28.73 16.44
C PRO A 6 -24.97 -27.73 16.92
N VAL A 7 -23.72 -28.17 17.09
CA VAL A 7 -22.62 -27.31 17.59
C VAL A 7 -21.47 -27.24 16.58
N PHE A 8 -21.78 -27.16 15.29
CA PHE A 8 -20.76 -26.85 14.26
C PHE A 8 -21.26 -25.99 13.08
N ALA A 9 -22.50 -25.47 13.13
CA ALA A 9 -23.06 -24.64 12.07
C ALA A 9 -23.26 -23.18 12.49
N ALA A 10 -22.30 -22.62 13.24
CA ALA A 10 -22.30 -21.20 13.60
C ALA A 10 -21.09 -20.50 12.95
N ASN A 11 -21.38 -19.52 12.08
CA ASN A 11 -20.53 -18.45 11.52
C ASN A 11 -19.75 -18.57 10.18
N THR A 12 -20.05 -19.55 9.32
CA THR A 12 -19.27 -19.74 8.06
C THR A 12 -19.18 -18.54 7.11
N ASN A 13 -20.23 -17.72 6.98
CA ASN A 13 -20.20 -16.54 6.09
C ASN A 13 -19.54 -15.31 6.73
N VAL A 14 -19.54 -15.22 8.06
CA VAL A 14 -18.87 -14.13 8.79
C VAL A 14 -17.37 -14.39 8.77
N ASP A 15 -16.95 -15.62 9.05
CA ASP A 15 -15.54 -16.03 9.00
C ASP A 15 -14.99 -15.89 7.57
N LEU A 16 -15.74 -16.31 6.56
CA LEU A 16 -15.35 -16.12 5.15
C LEU A 16 -15.26 -14.63 4.77
N ALA A 17 -16.13 -13.78 5.32
CA ALA A 17 -16.06 -12.34 5.09
C ALA A 17 -14.85 -11.70 5.77
N GLU A 18 -14.50 -12.14 6.98
CA GLU A 18 -13.28 -11.74 7.68
C GLU A 18 -12.03 -12.15 6.88
N ASP A 19 -11.96 -13.40 6.43
CA ASP A 19 -10.86 -13.91 5.60
C ASP A 19 -10.75 -13.14 4.29
N ALA A 20 -11.88 -12.86 3.62
CA ALA A 20 -11.91 -12.07 2.39
C ALA A 20 -11.45 -10.62 2.63
N TYR A 21 -11.83 -10.02 3.75
CA TYR A 21 -11.36 -8.69 4.14
C TYR A 21 -9.85 -8.70 4.41
N ILE A 22 -9.34 -9.66 5.18
CA ILE A 22 -7.91 -9.78 5.48
C ILE A 22 -7.09 -10.00 4.19
N TYR A 23 -7.61 -10.81 3.27
CA TYR A 23 -7.01 -10.99 1.94
C TYR A 23 -6.97 -9.66 1.15
N GLY A 24 -8.07 -8.90 1.17
CA GLY A 24 -8.18 -7.61 0.49
C GLY A 24 -7.44 -6.47 1.17
N TYR A 25 -7.14 -6.58 2.47
CA TYR A 25 -6.60 -5.49 3.29
C TYR A 25 -5.33 -4.88 2.70
N SER A 26 -4.38 -5.70 2.26
CA SER A 26 -3.14 -5.20 1.66
C SER A 26 -3.36 -4.45 0.35
N ILE A 27 -4.36 -4.85 -0.44
CA ILE A 27 -4.73 -4.16 -1.69
C ILE A 27 -5.44 -2.84 -1.37
N ASP A 28 -6.36 -2.86 -0.40
CA ASP A 28 -7.11 -1.68 0.05
C ASP A 28 -6.19 -0.61 0.65
N GLU A 29 -5.29 -0.99 1.56
CA GLU A 29 -4.32 -0.06 2.15
C GLU A 29 -3.30 0.46 1.12
N ALA A 30 -2.85 -0.39 0.18
CA ALA A 30 -1.98 0.07 -0.91
C ALA A 30 -2.70 1.11 -1.79
N TYR A 31 -3.99 0.89 -2.10
CA TYR A 31 -4.79 1.83 -2.87
C TYR A 31 -5.04 3.13 -2.10
N LYS A 32 -5.37 3.08 -0.81
CA LYS A 32 -5.52 4.27 0.04
C LYS A 32 -4.22 5.08 0.08
N PHE A 33 -3.08 4.41 0.24
CA PHE A 33 -1.78 5.09 0.21
C PHE A 33 -1.50 5.74 -1.15
N PHE A 34 -1.74 5.02 -2.26
CA PHE A 34 -1.64 5.60 -3.61
C PHE A 34 -2.56 6.81 -3.78
N TYR A 35 -3.80 6.73 -3.29
CA TYR A 35 -4.77 7.81 -3.40
C TYR A 35 -4.32 9.06 -2.63
N HIS A 36 -4.01 8.93 -1.34
CA HIS A 36 -3.61 10.06 -0.49
C HIS A 36 -2.24 10.64 -0.84
N THR A 37 -1.39 9.88 -1.53
CA THR A 37 -0.09 10.39 -2.01
C THR A 37 -0.16 10.88 -3.44
N ALA A 38 -0.45 10.01 -4.42
CA ALA A 38 -0.35 10.34 -5.84
C ALA A 38 -1.60 11.03 -6.40
N VAL A 39 -2.80 10.53 -6.08
CA VAL A 39 -4.04 11.03 -6.70
C VAL A 39 -4.43 12.39 -6.15
N GLU A 40 -4.55 12.53 -4.82
CA GLU A 40 -4.96 13.78 -4.18
C GLU A 40 -3.97 14.93 -4.43
N ASN A 41 -2.67 14.65 -4.49
CA ASN A 41 -1.64 15.65 -4.78
C ASN A 41 -1.32 15.80 -6.27
N ASN A 42 -2.02 15.06 -7.15
CA ASN A 42 -1.84 15.08 -8.59
C ASN A 42 -0.36 14.87 -9.01
N TYR A 43 0.32 13.90 -8.40
CA TYR A 43 1.69 13.57 -8.77
C TYR A 43 1.74 12.86 -10.13
N PRO A 44 2.65 13.26 -11.04
CA PRO A 44 2.77 12.61 -12.34
C PRO A 44 3.32 11.19 -12.19
N LEU A 45 2.67 10.23 -12.84
CA LEU A 45 3.16 8.85 -12.95
C LEU A 45 4.36 8.79 -13.91
N ASN A 46 5.17 7.73 -13.80
CA ASN A 46 6.38 7.52 -14.59
C ASN A 46 7.41 8.65 -14.45
N ARG A 47 7.44 9.30 -13.28
CA ARG A 47 8.38 10.37 -12.92
C ARG A 47 8.80 10.22 -11.46
N PHE A 48 10.03 10.61 -11.17
CA PHE A 48 10.52 10.64 -9.79
C PHE A 48 10.03 11.89 -9.04
N GLN A 49 9.51 11.65 -7.84
CA GLN A 49 9.42 12.62 -6.76
C GLN A 49 10.79 12.69 -6.07
N ASN A 50 11.29 13.90 -5.86
CA ASN A 50 12.67 14.10 -5.42
C ASN A 50 12.70 14.58 -3.96
N ILE A 51 13.28 13.78 -3.07
CA ILE A 51 13.79 14.27 -1.78
C ILE A 51 15.29 14.51 -1.97
N ARG A 52 15.68 15.78 -2.16
CA ARG A 52 17.06 16.17 -2.50
C ARG A 52 17.92 16.55 -1.30
N ALA A 53 17.36 16.50 -0.10
CA ALA A 53 18.04 16.80 1.14
C ALA A 53 17.92 15.61 2.09
N LEU A 54 18.95 15.42 2.91
CA LEU A 54 18.86 14.57 4.09
C LEU A 54 17.80 15.15 5.04
N ALA A 55 17.09 14.27 5.73
CA ALA A 55 16.07 14.67 6.67
C ALA A 55 16.71 15.32 7.90
N ASP A 56 16.16 16.46 8.31
CA ASP A 56 16.46 17.09 9.60
C ASP A 56 15.28 16.89 10.57
N ASP A 57 15.34 17.56 11.72
CA ASP A 57 14.31 17.48 12.76
C ASP A 57 12.95 18.06 12.34
N SER A 58 12.86 18.75 11.19
CA SER A 58 11.62 19.26 10.63
C SER A 58 10.88 18.27 9.72
N TYR A 59 11.52 17.17 9.33
CA TYR A 59 10.95 16.21 8.39
C TYR A 59 9.95 15.24 9.07
N THR A 60 8.69 15.29 8.65
CA THR A 60 7.60 14.51 9.27
C THR A 60 6.88 13.56 8.31
N ALA A 61 7.20 13.59 7.01
CA ALA A 61 6.47 12.83 6.00
C ALA A 61 6.68 11.31 6.09
N HIS A 62 7.85 10.87 6.58
CA HIS A 62 8.12 9.45 6.85
C HIS A 62 8.72 9.32 8.25
N PRO A 63 7.98 8.74 9.22
CA PRO A 63 8.51 8.45 10.54
C PRO A 63 9.76 7.55 10.42
N THR A 64 10.83 7.87 11.14
CA THR A 64 12.11 7.12 11.12
C THR A 64 12.74 6.99 9.73
N ILE A 65 12.74 8.07 8.94
CA ILE A 65 13.43 8.09 7.65
C ILE A 65 14.92 7.79 7.79
N ASN A 66 15.45 7.05 6.82
CA ASN A 66 16.89 6.79 6.73
C ASN A 66 17.66 8.09 6.49
N ASN A 67 18.68 8.37 7.31
CA ASN A 67 19.55 9.53 7.16
C ASN A 67 20.90 9.21 6.49
N ASP A 68 21.09 7.96 6.03
CA ASP A 68 22.33 7.52 5.39
C ASP A 68 22.31 7.70 3.86
N THR A 69 21.12 7.79 3.26
CA THR A 69 20.94 7.78 1.80
C THR A 69 19.93 8.82 1.33
N LEU A 70 20.17 9.40 0.15
CA LEU A 70 19.14 10.15 -0.57
C LEU A 70 18.11 9.18 -1.20
N HIS A 71 16.86 9.63 -1.34
CA HIS A 71 15.76 8.83 -1.88
C HIS A 71 15.16 9.44 -3.15
N LEU A 72 15.02 8.61 -4.19
CA LEU A 72 14.14 8.86 -5.33
C LEU A 72 12.96 7.89 -5.27
N MET A 73 11.75 8.42 -5.33
CA MET A 73 10.51 7.64 -5.21
C MET A 73 9.56 7.98 -6.36
N GLY A 74 8.65 7.10 -6.71
CA GLY A 74 7.66 7.36 -7.75
C GLY A 74 6.74 6.17 -7.99
N TRP A 75 5.71 6.41 -8.80
CA TRP A 75 4.74 5.39 -9.22
C TRP A 75 4.92 5.12 -10.71
N LEU A 76 5.07 3.84 -11.08
CA LEU A 76 5.12 3.42 -12.48
C LEU A 76 3.73 3.02 -12.96
N ASP A 77 3.34 3.56 -14.10
CA ASP A 77 2.15 3.17 -14.85
C ASP A 77 2.58 2.54 -16.17
N VAL A 78 2.28 1.26 -16.31
CA VAL A 78 2.58 0.45 -17.50
C VAL A 78 1.30 -0.01 -18.22
N ALA A 79 0.16 0.61 -17.91
CA ALA A 79 -1.12 0.22 -18.48
C ALA A 79 -1.17 0.42 -20.00
N ALA A 80 -0.58 1.52 -20.49
CA ALA A 80 -0.55 1.83 -21.92
C ALA A 80 0.65 1.17 -22.63
N GLU A 81 1.85 1.24 -22.03
CA GLU A 81 3.09 0.74 -22.61
C GLU A 81 4.16 0.47 -21.53
N PRO A 82 5.22 -0.29 -21.84
CA PRO A 82 6.34 -0.51 -20.92
C PRO A 82 7.10 0.78 -20.58
N VAL A 83 7.67 0.86 -19.37
CA VAL A 83 8.47 2.00 -18.89
C VAL A 83 9.87 1.52 -18.49
N ILE A 84 10.90 2.26 -18.91
CA ILE A 84 12.30 1.95 -18.59
C ILE A 84 12.81 2.92 -17.52
N VAL A 85 13.42 2.38 -16.47
CA VAL A 85 14.20 3.14 -15.49
C VAL A 85 15.67 2.94 -15.78
N SER A 86 16.37 4.01 -16.18
CA SER A 86 17.81 3.97 -16.46
C SER A 86 18.61 4.34 -15.23
N VAL A 87 19.54 3.47 -14.83
CA VAL A 87 20.50 3.70 -13.74
C VAL A 87 21.91 3.73 -14.37
N PRO A 88 22.70 4.80 -14.16
CA PRO A 88 24.02 4.95 -14.76
C PRO A 88 25.09 4.03 -14.16
#